data_AF-A0A1Y3TUL2-F1
#
_entry.id   AF-A0A1Y3TUL2-F1
#
_cell.length_a   1.000
_cell.length_b   1.000
_cell.length_c   1.000
_cell.angle_alpha   90.00
_cell.angle_beta   90.00
_cell.angle_gamma   90.00
#
_symmetry.space_group_name_H-M   'P 1'
#
loop_
_entity.id
_entity.type
_entity.pdbx_description
1 polymer ?
#
loop_
_entity_poly.entity_id
_entity_poly.type
_entity_poly.pdbx_seq_one_letter_code
_entity_poly.pdbx_strand_id
1 'polypeptide(L)'
;MAFDFNLFFLWAILYLLGYLATFAAVWHNLSSRRMLPALTAAFLFLYLCAMVFSGLLYQYFGDDVMVLYWILVCYVLGLAAYLVRLLWRDRAEISRQPLLFLFANLAMVLYITLGSRLSDMYSREVRMVPFQNLILAVSTGNFSILNHSILNMLLFLPTGILLALLGPRRMRRVEIGFLLGLVLSVAIETVQLTAKLGTCDLDDIISNALGAAVGVLLCNLLIPRRPARRH
;
A
#
# COMPACT_ATOMS: atom_id res chain seq x y z
N MET A 1 -13.42 27.20 14.06
CA MET A 1 -12.62 25.99 13.82
C MET A 1 -11.82 26.28 12.56
N ALA A 2 -10.52 26.56 12.69
CA ALA A 2 -9.71 27.01 11.56
C ALA A 2 -9.54 25.83 10.60
N PHE A 3 -10.05 25.97 9.38
CA PHE A 3 -9.75 25.07 8.27
C PHE A 3 -8.23 25.08 8.09
N ASP A 4 -7.54 23.95 8.28
CA ASP A 4 -6.10 23.90 8.03
C ASP A 4 -5.88 23.95 6.52
N PHE A 5 -5.71 25.18 6.03
CA PHE A 5 -5.63 25.53 4.62
C PHE A 5 -4.54 24.72 3.88
N ASN A 6 -3.52 24.26 4.61
CA ASN A 6 -2.43 23.46 4.08
C ASN A 6 -2.85 22.02 3.77
N LEU A 7 -3.67 21.39 4.61
CA LEU A 7 -4.19 20.05 4.34
C LEU A 7 -5.12 20.08 3.14
N PHE A 8 -6.10 20.99 3.09
CA PHE A 8 -7.01 21.10 1.94
C PHE A 8 -6.28 21.29 0.60
N PHE A 9 -5.22 22.09 0.57
CA PHE A 9 -4.42 22.29 -0.64
C PHE A 9 -3.66 21.01 -1.05
N LEU A 10 -3.18 20.24 -0.06
CA LEU A 10 -2.59 18.92 -0.29
C LEU A 10 -3.63 17.95 -0.88
N TRP A 11 -4.89 18.01 -0.43
CA TRP A 11 -5.97 17.20 -0.98
C TRP A 11 -6.17 17.51 -2.46
N ALA A 12 -6.32 18.79 -2.81
CA ALA A 12 -6.53 19.21 -4.18
C ALA A 12 -5.38 18.78 -5.11
N ILE A 13 -4.12 18.87 -4.64
CA ILE A 13 -2.95 18.46 -5.40
C ILE A 13 -2.92 16.93 -5.59
N LEU A 14 -3.11 16.14 -4.53
CA LEU A 14 -3.08 14.68 -4.62
C LEU A 14 -4.17 14.15 -5.56
N TYR A 15 -5.37 14.67 -5.42
CA TYR A 15 -6.48 14.34 -6.31
C TYR A 15 -6.18 14.75 -7.76
N LEU A 16 -5.68 15.98 -7.99
CA LEU A 16 -5.31 16.45 -9.33
C LEU A 16 -4.22 15.57 -9.95
N LEU A 17 -3.17 15.23 -9.22
CA LEU A 17 -2.09 14.36 -9.69
C LEU A 17 -2.61 12.95 -10.02
N GLY A 18 -3.49 12.39 -9.18
CA GLY A 18 -4.15 11.11 -9.43
C GLY A 18 -5.00 11.12 -10.70
N TYR A 19 -5.76 12.19 -10.91
CA TYR A 19 -6.53 12.41 -12.15
C TYR A 19 -5.62 12.51 -13.37
N LEU A 20 -4.57 13.33 -13.30
CA LEU A 20 -3.63 13.51 -14.41
C LEU A 20 -2.88 12.22 -14.75
N ALA A 21 -2.47 11.43 -13.75
CA ALA A 21 -1.78 10.17 -13.95
C ALA A 21 -2.69 9.10 -14.59
N THR A 22 -3.94 8.98 -14.12
CA THR A 22 -4.92 8.05 -14.71
C THR A 22 -5.33 8.47 -16.12
N PHE A 23 -5.53 9.77 -16.34
CA PHE A 23 -5.79 10.33 -17.66
C PHE A 23 -4.63 10.05 -18.63
N ALA A 24 -3.38 10.29 -18.22
CA ALA A 24 -2.20 10.02 -19.04
C ALA A 24 -2.04 8.52 -19.35
N ALA A 25 -2.23 7.65 -18.36
CA ALA A 25 -2.15 6.20 -18.56
C ALA A 25 -3.19 5.67 -19.55
N VAL A 26 -4.39 6.26 -19.55
CA VAL A 26 -5.46 5.92 -20.50
C VAL A 26 -5.18 6.53 -21.87
N TRP A 27 -4.74 7.79 -21.91
CA TRP A 27 -4.36 8.49 -23.14
C TRP A 27 -3.34 7.68 -23.96
N HIS A 28 -2.30 7.17 -23.30
CA HIS A 28 -1.24 6.39 -23.96
C HIS A 28 -1.68 5.00 -24.43
N ASN A 29 -2.70 4.41 -23.81
CA ASN A 29 -3.16 3.05 -24.09
C ASN A 29 -4.46 3.00 -24.93
N LEU A 30 -4.95 4.15 -25.39
CA LEU A 30 -6.19 4.25 -26.15
C LEU A 30 -5.99 3.81 -27.60
N SER A 31 -6.72 2.75 -27.99
CA SER A 31 -6.77 2.27 -29.37
C SER A 31 -7.53 3.20 -30.32
N SER A 32 -8.43 4.05 -29.79
CA SER A 32 -9.23 4.99 -30.57
C SER A 32 -9.48 6.29 -29.81
N ARG A 33 -9.12 7.42 -30.42
CA ARG A 33 -9.32 8.76 -29.84
C ARG A 33 -10.80 9.18 -29.75
N ARG A 34 -11.72 8.46 -30.41
CA ARG A 34 -13.17 8.73 -30.34
C ARG A 34 -13.77 8.41 -28.97
N MET A 35 -13.16 7.50 -28.21
CA MET A 35 -13.62 7.14 -26.86
C MET A 35 -13.15 8.14 -25.79
N LEU A 36 -12.25 9.06 -26.15
CA LEU A 36 -11.63 9.97 -25.21
C LEU A 36 -12.65 10.82 -24.44
N PRO A 37 -13.68 11.45 -25.05
CA PRO A 37 -14.62 12.27 -24.30
C PRO A 37 -15.43 11.47 -23.27
N ALA A 38 -15.85 10.25 -23.65
CA ALA A 38 -16.61 9.37 -22.77
C ALA A 38 -15.76 8.87 -21.59
N LEU A 39 -14.49 8.54 -21.83
CA LEU A 39 -13.56 8.13 -20.78
C LEU A 39 -13.22 9.31 -19.86
N THR A 40 -12.93 10.48 -20.39
CA THR A 40 -12.71 11.70 -19.60
C THR A 40 -13.92 12.00 -18.72
N ALA A 41 -15.14 11.91 -19.26
CA ALA A 41 -16.37 12.09 -18.50
C ALA A 41 -16.54 11.04 -17.39
N ALA A 42 -16.21 9.77 -17.66
CA ALA A 42 -16.25 8.71 -16.66
C ALA A 42 -15.21 8.94 -15.54
N PHE A 43 -13.99 9.38 -15.88
CA PHE A 43 -12.96 9.72 -14.89
C PHE A 43 -13.36 10.94 -14.06
N LEU A 44 -13.88 12.00 -14.68
CA LEU A 44 -14.40 13.17 -13.99
C LEU A 44 -15.57 12.81 -13.07
N PHE A 45 -16.45 11.92 -13.49
CA PHE A 45 -17.55 11.42 -12.66
C PHE A 45 -17.04 10.65 -11.44
N LEU A 46 -16.13 9.69 -11.63
CA LEU A 46 -15.52 8.94 -10.53
C LEU A 46 -14.75 9.87 -9.57
N TYR A 47 -14.10 10.89 -10.11
CA TYR A 47 -13.40 11.91 -9.34
C TYR A 47 -14.37 12.76 -8.49
N LEU A 48 -15.48 13.22 -9.07
CA LEU A 48 -16.54 13.93 -8.34
C LEU A 48 -17.15 13.04 -7.26
N CYS A 49 -17.39 11.76 -7.54
CA CYS A 49 -17.84 10.80 -6.54
C CYS A 49 -16.83 10.66 -5.39
N ALA A 50 -15.53 10.57 -5.68
CA ALA A 50 -14.49 10.51 -4.66
C ALA A 50 -14.41 11.78 -3.80
N MET A 51 -14.62 12.96 -4.42
CA MET A 51 -14.66 14.25 -3.72
C MET A 51 -15.91 14.41 -2.85
N VAL A 52 -17.07 13.95 -3.31
CA VAL A 52 -18.31 13.93 -2.51
C VAL A 52 -18.17 12.93 -1.35
N PHE A 53 -17.60 11.76 -1.61
CA PHE A 53 -17.36 10.75 -0.59
C PHE A 53 -16.39 11.23 0.48
N SER A 54 -15.33 11.96 0.11
CA SER A 54 -14.41 12.55 1.10
C SER A 54 -15.10 13.64 1.94
N GLY A 55 -15.98 14.44 1.35
CA GLY A 55 -16.84 15.37 2.10
C GLY A 55 -17.77 14.68 3.11
N LEU A 56 -18.37 13.55 2.73
CA LEU A 56 -19.20 12.73 3.64
C LEU A 56 -18.38 12.12 4.78
N LEU A 57 -17.18 11.61 4.48
CA LEU A 57 -16.25 11.10 5.48
C LEU A 57 -15.85 12.22 6.46
N TYR A 58 -15.60 13.43 5.98
CA TYR A 58 -15.27 14.57 6.83
C TYR A 58 -16.41 14.92 7.78
N GLN A 59 -17.66 14.94 7.27
CA GLN A 59 -18.83 15.17 8.11
C GLN A 59 -19.03 14.07 9.17
N TYR A 60 -18.68 12.83 8.86
CA TYR A 60 -18.81 11.70 9.77
C TYR A 60 -17.71 11.67 10.85
N PHE A 61 -16.44 11.86 10.46
CA PHE A 61 -15.30 11.74 11.36
C PHE A 61 -14.91 13.06 12.05
N GLY A 62 -15.20 14.21 11.44
CA GLY A 62 -14.79 15.53 11.92
C GLY A 62 -13.26 15.76 11.90
N ASP A 63 -12.51 14.87 11.25
CA ASP A 63 -11.05 14.83 11.25
C ASP A 63 -10.53 14.52 9.84
N ASP A 64 -9.79 15.48 9.27
CA ASP A 64 -9.20 15.40 7.93
C ASP A 64 -8.29 14.18 7.75
N VAL A 65 -7.59 13.77 8.82
CA VAL A 65 -6.64 12.66 8.76
C VAL A 65 -7.36 11.32 8.61
N MET A 66 -8.52 11.16 9.26
CA MET A 66 -9.36 9.98 9.13
C MET A 66 -9.94 9.86 7.71
N VAL A 67 -10.29 10.98 7.08
CA VAL A 67 -10.77 10.99 5.70
C VAL A 67 -9.71 10.48 4.73
N LEU A 68 -8.49 11.01 4.83
CA LEU A 68 -7.35 10.58 4.00
C LEU A 68 -7.07 9.08 4.17
N TYR A 69 -7.18 8.58 5.39
CA TYR A 69 -7.02 7.16 5.65
C TYR A 69 -8.07 6.30 4.94
N TRP A 70 -9.36 6.66 5.03
CA TRP A 70 -10.41 5.86 4.38
C TRP A 70 -10.36 5.93 2.85
N ILE A 71 -9.90 7.04 2.29
CA ILE A 71 -9.60 7.13 0.85
C ILE A 71 -8.48 6.15 0.48
N LEU A 72 -7.40 6.11 1.26
CA LEU A 72 -6.31 5.14 1.07
C LEU A 72 -6.84 3.69 1.12
N VAL A 73 -7.70 3.37 2.09
CA VAL A 73 -8.35 2.05 2.18
C VAL A 73 -9.14 1.74 0.91
N CYS A 74 -9.94 2.68 0.38
CA CYS A 74 -10.68 2.46 -0.87
C CYS A 74 -9.77 2.16 -2.07
N TYR A 75 -8.68 2.91 -2.24
CA TYR A 75 -7.69 2.63 -3.30
C TYR A 75 -7.05 1.25 -3.12
N VAL A 76 -6.70 0.90 -1.89
CA VAL A 76 -6.09 -0.38 -1.54
C VAL A 76 -7.02 -1.56 -1.79
N LEU A 77 -8.33 -1.43 -1.56
CA LEU A 77 -9.31 -2.46 -1.90
C LEU A 77 -9.34 -2.76 -3.41
N GLY A 78 -9.23 -1.72 -4.25
CA GLY A 78 -9.10 -1.87 -5.70
C GLY A 78 -7.82 -2.62 -6.09
N LEU A 79 -6.69 -2.30 -5.45
CA LEU A 79 -5.42 -2.99 -5.65
C LEU A 79 -5.46 -4.44 -5.16
N ALA A 80 -6.12 -4.70 -4.03
CA ALA A 80 -6.32 -6.05 -3.50
C ALA A 80 -7.13 -6.90 -4.48
N ALA A 81 -8.23 -6.37 -5.03
CA ALA A 81 -9.03 -7.05 -6.05
C ALA A 81 -8.20 -7.36 -7.32
N TYR A 82 -7.34 -6.43 -7.73
CA TYR A 82 -6.39 -6.66 -8.83
C TYR A 82 -5.41 -7.80 -8.52
N LEU A 83 -4.78 -7.80 -7.35
CA LEU A 83 -3.84 -8.87 -6.93
C LEU A 83 -4.54 -10.22 -6.81
N VAL A 84 -5.76 -10.28 -6.27
CA VAL A 84 -6.58 -11.51 -6.22
C VAL A 84 -6.87 -12.01 -7.63
N ARG A 85 -7.26 -11.14 -8.55
CA ARG A 85 -7.48 -11.50 -9.96
C ARG A 85 -6.20 -12.05 -10.60
N LEU A 86 -5.03 -11.48 -10.29
CA LEU A 86 -3.74 -11.99 -10.76
C LEU A 86 -3.44 -13.39 -10.22
N LEU A 87 -3.56 -13.59 -8.91
CA LEU A 87 -3.32 -14.88 -8.27
C LEU A 87 -4.30 -15.94 -8.78
N TRP A 88 -5.57 -15.57 -9.01
CA TRP A 88 -6.58 -16.47 -9.57
C TRP A 88 -6.25 -16.88 -11.01
N ARG A 89 -5.82 -15.92 -11.83
CA ARG A 89 -5.41 -16.18 -13.22
C ARG A 89 -4.22 -17.15 -13.29
N ASP A 90 -3.24 -16.95 -12.42
CA ASP A 90 -1.99 -17.72 -12.44
C ASP A 90 -2.02 -18.93 -11.48
N ARG A 91 -3.19 -19.28 -10.91
CA ARG A 91 -3.35 -20.28 -9.84
C ARG A 91 -2.79 -21.67 -10.16
N ALA A 92 -2.77 -22.05 -11.43
CA ALA A 92 -2.23 -23.34 -11.88
C ALA A 92 -0.70 -23.41 -11.80
N GLU A 93 -0.01 -22.26 -11.85
CA GLU A 93 1.45 -22.15 -11.72
C GLU A 93 1.91 -21.98 -10.27
N ILE A 94 0.99 -21.79 -9.32
CA ILE A 94 1.32 -21.53 -7.92
C ILE A 94 1.76 -22.81 -7.22
N SER A 95 3.00 -22.80 -6.73
CA SER A 95 3.54 -23.86 -5.89
C SER A 95 2.95 -23.81 -4.48
N ARG A 96 2.56 -24.98 -3.96
CA ARG A 96 1.95 -25.11 -2.63
C ARG A 96 2.91 -24.79 -1.49
N GLN A 97 4.20 -25.14 -1.62
CA GLN A 97 5.17 -24.98 -0.54
C GLN A 97 5.44 -23.50 -0.20
N PRO A 98 5.84 -22.62 -1.15
CA PRO A 98 6.02 -21.19 -0.87
C PRO A 98 4.72 -20.52 -0.42
N LEU A 99 3.56 -21.00 -0.90
CA LEU A 99 2.26 -20.50 -0.47
C LEU A 99 1.99 -20.80 1.01
N LEU A 100 2.27 -22.02 1.48
CA LEU A 100 2.15 -22.38 2.89
C LEU A 100 3.08 -21.54 3.77
N PHE A 101 4.34 -21.37 3.35
CA PHE A 101 5.29 -20.51 4.05
C PHE A 101 4.85 -19.04 4.05
N LEU A 102 4.23 -18.56 2.97
CA LEU A 102 3.68 -17.21 2.90
C LEU A 102 2.57 -17.04 3.94
N PHE A 103 1.63 -17.97 4.04
CA PHE A 103 0.58 -17.92 5.07
C PHE A 103 1.16 -17.96 6.49
N ALA A 104 2.13 -18.85 6.76
CA ALA A 104 2.79 -18.92 8.05
C ALA A 104 3.54 -17.62 8.40
N ASN A 105 4.24 -17.03 7.42
CA ASN A 105 4.89 -15.74 7.57
C ASN A 105 3.88 -14.63 7.87
N LEU A 106 2.76 -14.55 7.15
CA LEU A 106 1.73 -13.55 7.42
C LEU A 106 1.11 -13.70 8.82
N ALA A 107 0.91 -14.94 9.29
CA ALA A 107 0.45 -15.19 10.66
C ALA A 107 1.48 -14.70 11.70
N MET A 108 2.77 -14.94 11.46
CA MET A 108 3.85 -14.44 12.31
C MET A 108 3.90 -12.90 12.31
N VAL A 109 3.81 -12.27 11.14
CA VAL A 109 3.77 -10.80 11.02
C VAL A 109 2.61 -10.25 11.83
N LEU A 110 1.39 -10.78 11.66
CA LEU A 110 0.22 -10.36 12.42
C LEU A 110 0.40 -10.56 13.92
N TYR A 111 0.97 -11.69 14.35
CA TYR A 111 1.25 -11.94 15.75
C TYR A 111 2.22 -10.90 16.34
N ILE A 112 3.30 -10.58 15.63
CA ILE A 112 4.30 -9.61 16.09
C ILE A 112 3.71 -8.20 16.10
N THR A 113 3.06 -7.77 15.02
CA THR A 113 2.57 -6.39 14.88
C THR A 113 1.37 -6.08 15.76
N LEU A 114 0.49 -7.05 16.01
CA LEU A 114 -0.64 -6.88 16.91
C LEU A 114 -0.21 -7.08 18.37
N GLY A 115 0.66 -8.07 18.62
CA GLY A 115 1.16 -8.39 19.95
C GLY A 115 2.02 -7.29 20.56
N SER A 116 2.89 -6.66 19.76
CA SER A 116 3.75 -5.56 20.22
C SER A 116 2.98 -4.31 20.66
N ARG A 117 1.70 -4.20 20.26
CA ARG A 117 0.84 -3.04 20.51
C ARG A 117 -0.20 -3.24 21.60
N LEU A 118 -0.23 -4.40 22.24
CA LEU A 118 -1.15 -4.67 23.36
C LEU A 118 -0.90 -3.71 24.54
N SER A 119 0.32 -3.21 24.71
CA SER A 119 0.65 -2.21 25.74
C SER A 119 0.16 -0.79 25.44
N ASP A 120 -0.11 -0.49 24.16
CA ASP A 120 -0.53 0.84 23.69
C ASP A 120 -2.07 0.97 23.59
N MET A 121 -2.80 -0.01 24.17
CA MET A 121 -4.26 -0.02 24.24
C MET A 121 -4.80 1.34 24.71
N TYR A 122 -5.87 1.79 24.07
CA TYR A 122 -6.57 3.07 24.32
C TYR A 122 -5.98 4.32 23.67
N SER A 123 -4.81 4.26 23.04
CA SER A 123 -4.35 5.34 22.17
C SER A 123 -4.95 5.18 20.77
N ARG A 124 -5.47 6.27 20.19
CA ARG A 124 -5.97 6.32 18.81
C ARG A 124 -5.41 7.56 18.15
N GLU A 125 -4.31 7.39 17.44
CA GLU A 125 -3.68 8.43 16.65
C GLU A 125 -3.54 7.94 15.22
N VAL A 126 -3.66 8.83 14.25
CA VAL A 126 -3.40 8.52 12.85
C VAL A 126 -2.38 9.53 12.36
N ARG A 127 -1.28 9.04 11.80
CA ARG A 127 -0.21 9.85 11.21
C ARG A 127 -0.14 9.55 9.72
N MET A 128 -0.55 10.53 8.92
CA MET A 128 -0.59 10.45 7.46
C MET A 128 0.49 11.30 6.77
N VAL A 129 1.49 11.76 7.52
CA VAL A 129 2.61 12.53 6.96
C VAL A 129 3.67 11.54 6.47
N PRO A 130 3.92 11.43 5.15
CA PRO A 130 4.89 10.49 4.63
C PRO A 130 6.33 10.94 4.95
N PHE A 131 7.17 9.96 5.27
CA PHE A 131 8.58 10.12 5.61
C PHE A 131 8.83 11.00 6.84
N GLN A 132 7.86 11.08 7.75
CA GLN A 132 7.97 11.91 8.95
C GLN A 132 9.17 11.49 9.82
N ASN A 133 9.34 10.18 10.04
CA ASN A 133 10.44 9.63 10.82
C ASN A 133 11.81 9.90 10.18
N LEU A 134 11.87 9.92 8.84
CA LEU A 134 13.09 10.27 8.10
C LEU A 134 13.43 11.75 8.24
N ILE A 135 12.44 12.63 8.07
CA ILE A 135 12.63 14.07 8.26
C ILE A 135 13.07 14.36 9.68
N LEU A 136 12.48 13.70 10.68
CA LEU A 136 12.84 13.86 12.09
C LEU A 136 14.25 13.34 12.39
N ALA A 137 14.62 12.16 11.87
CA ALA A 137 15.96 11.60 12.03
C ALA A 137 17.04 12.51 11.45
N VAL A 138 16.80 13.06 10.25
CA VAL A 138 17.75 13.96 9.58
C VAL A 138 17.86 15.31 10.31
N SER A 139 16.73 15.90 10.71
CA SER A 139 16.72 17.21 11.38
C SER A 139 17.31 17.19 12.79
N THR A 140 17.12 16.08 13.52
CA THR A 140 17.66 15.91 14.89
C THR A 140 19.05 15.27 14.91
N GLY A 141 19.51 14.72 13.79
CA GLY A 141 20.72 13.89 13.71
C GLY A 141 20.61 12.54 14.41
N ASN A 142 19.43 12.17 14.93
CA ASN A 142 19.21 10.94 15.67
C ASN A 142 18.57 9.86 14.78
N PHE A 143 19.40 9.02 14.17
CA PHE A 143 18.93 7.94 13.30
C PHE A 143 18.27 6.76 14.03
N SER A 144 18.32 6.69 15.37
CA SER A 144 17.61 5.64 16.12
C SER A 144 16.08 5.71 15.94
N ILE A 145 15.55 6.87 15.53
CA ILE A 145 14.14 7.09 15.18
C ILE A 145 13.71 6.17 14.01
N LEU A 146 14.64 5.81 13.12
CA LEU A 146 14.36 4.93 11.98
C LEU A 146 14.34 3.45 12.34
N ASN A 147 14.72 3.06 13.56
CA ASN A 147 14.78 1.65 13.94
C ASN A 147 13.43 0.95 13.75
N HIS A 148 12.33 1.63 14.07
CA HIS A 148 11.00 1.07 13.90
C HIS A 148 10.67 0.82 12.41
N SER A 149 10.91 1.80 11.54
CA SER A 149 10.75 1.68 10.09
C SER A 149 11.62 0.56 9.50
N ILE A 150 12.87 0.43 9.96
CA ILE A 150 13.77 -0.63 9.52
C ILE A 150 13.26 -2.01 9.94
N LEU A 151 12.80 -2.16 11.18
CA LEU A 151 12.24 -3.43 11.68
C LEU A 151 10.98 -3.83 10.90
N ASN A 152 10.11 -2.88 10.60
CA ASN A 152 8.93 -3.10 9.75
C ASN A 152 9.34 -3.55 8.34
N MET A 153 10.32 -2.88 7.73
CA MET A 153 10.89 -3.31 6.45
C MET A 153 11.45 -4.74 6.50
N LEU A 154 12.20 -5.10 7.54
CA LEU A 154 12.77 -6.43 7.71
C LEU A 154 11.68 -7.50 7.95
N LEU A 155 10.61 -7.15 8.65
CA LEU A 155 9.49 -8.04 8.93
C LEU A 155 8.74 -8.43 7.64
N PHE A 156 8.66 -7.52 6.66
CA PHE A 156 8.01 -7.76 5.36
C PHE A 156 8.95 -8.33 4.29
N LEU A 157 10.25 -8.36 4.54
CA LEU A 157 11.24 -8.89 3.59
C LEU A 157 10.98 -10.36 3.21
N PRO A 158 10.67 -11.29 4.14
CA PRO A 158 10.30 -12.66 3.79
C PRO A 158 9.01 -12.74 2.95
N THR A 159 8.04 -11.84 3.16
CA THR A 159 6.79 -11.78 2.38
C THR A 159 7.12 -11.61 0.89
N GLY A 160 8.04 -10.69 0.56
CA GLY A 160 8.50 -10.46 -0.80
C GLY A 160 9.24 -11.65 -1.42
N ILE A 161 10.13 -12.28 -0.64
CA ILE A 161 10.86 -13.47 -1.09
C ILE A 161 9.89 -14.60 -1.43
N LEU A 162 8.94 -14.89 -0.53
CA LEU A 162 7.97 -15.97 -0.67
C LEU A 162 7.01 -15.72 -1.85
N LEU A 163 6.61 -14.46 -2.07
CA LEU A 163 5.86 -14.04 -3.25
C LEU A 163 6.60 -14.39 -4.55
N ALA A 164 7.88 -14.00 -4.66
CA ALA A 164 8.71 -14.27 -5.83
C ALA A 164 8.90 -15.78 -6.09
N LEU A 165 8.84 -16.59 -5.05
CA LEU A 165 8.94 -18.05 -5.08
C LEU A 165 7.62 -18.76 -5.42
N LEU A 166 6.46 -18.07 -5.44
CA LEU A 166 5.15 -18.71 -5.71
C LEU A 166 5.10 -19.46 -7.04
N GLY A 167 5.91 -19.09 -8.04
CA GLY A 167 5.96 -19.80 -9.33
C GLY A 167 5.69 -18.91 -10.54
N PRO A 168 4.59 -18.13 -10.61
CA PRO A 168 4.33 -17.28 -11.77
C PRO A 168 5.44 -16.24 -12.00
N ARG A 169 5.81 -15.98 -13.27
CA ARG A 169 6.87 -14.98 -13.60
C ARG A 169 6.55 -13.57 -13.13
N ARG A 170 5.25 -13.23 -13.10
CA ARG A 170 4.80 -11.89 -12.69
C ARG A 170 5.06 -11.62 -11.21
N MET A 171 5.03 -12.65 -10.35
CA MET A 171 5.26 -12.49 -8.90
C MET A 171 6.71 -12.13 -8.56
N ARG A 172 7.63 -12.23 -9.53
CA ARG A 172 9.01 -11.76 -9.42
C ARG A 172 9.19 -10.28 -9.76
N ARG A 173 8.13 -9.56 -10.14
CA ARG A 173 8.22 -8.11 -10.38
C ARG A 173 8.27 -7.37 -9.05
N VAL A 174 9.22 -6.45 -8.91
CA VAL A 174 9.40 -5.66 -7.68
C VAL A 174 8.15 -4.85 -7.38
N GLU A 175 7.49 -4.32 -8.42
CA GLU A 175 6.20 -3.61 -8.26
C GLU A 175 5.11 -4.48 -7.61
N ILE A 176 5.06 -5.78 -7.93
CA ILE A 176 4.06 -6.70 -7.37
C ILE A 176 4.34 -6.99 -5.90
N GLY A 177 5.62 -7.08 -5.51
CA GLY A 177 6.04 -7.13 -4.11
C GLY A 177 5.62 -5.88 -3.34
N PHE A 178 5.90 -4.70 -3.90
CA PHE A 178 5.49 -3.43 -3.31
C PHE A 178 3.97 -3.33 -3.12
N LEU A 179 3.19 -3.64 -4.16
CA LEU A 179 1.73 -3.60 -4.10
C LEU A 179 1.16 -4.58 -3.07
N LEU A 180 1.72 -5.79 -2.96
CA LEU A 180 1.30 -6.75 -1.95
C LEU A 180 1.61 -6.23 -0.54
N GLY A 181 2.81 -5.69 -0.31
CA GLY A 181 3.19 -5.13 0.98
C GLY A 181 2.31 -3.94 1.37
N LEU A 182 1.98 -3.05 0.42
CA LEU A 182 1.05 -1.94 0.62
C LEU A 182 -0.34 -2.44 1.05
N VAL A 183 -0.91 -3.41 0.33
CA VAL A 183 -2.24 -3.97 0.62
C VAL A 183 -2.27 -4.62 2.00
N LEU A 184 -1.27 -5.44 2.30
CA LEU A 184 -1.17 -6.12 3.60
C LEU A 184 -0.95 -5.14 4.74
N SER A 185 -0.07 -4.15 4.58
CA SER A 185 0.21 -3.20 5.66
C SER A 185 -1.00 -2.33 5.96
N VAL A 186 -1.71 -1.82 4.96
CA VAL A 186 -2.94 -1.05 5.19
C VAL A 186 -3.99 -1.91 5.90
N ALA A 187 -4.10 -3.19 5.57
CA ALA A 187 -4.99 -4.11 6.28
C ALA A 187 -4.59 -4.28 7.76
N ILE A 188 -3.29 -4.43 8.05
CA ILE A 188 -2.77 -4.52 9.44
C ILE A 188 -3.09 -3.25 10.22
N GLU A 189 -2.76 -2.09 9.65
CA GLU A 189 -3.05 -0.78 10.26
C GLU A 189 -4.55 -0.58 10.49
N THR A 190 -5.41 -1.08 9.58
CA THR A 190 -6.87 -1.01 9.72
C THR A 190 -7.33 -1.86 10.91
N VAL A 191 -6.77 -3.06 11.06
CA VAL A 191 -7.05 -3.91 12.22
C VAL A 191 -6.58 -3.22 13.51
N GLN A 192 -5.38 -2.65 13.55
CA GLN A 192 -4.86 -1.93 14.72
C GLN A 192 -5.73 -0.73 15.09
N LEU A 193 -6.12 0.09 14.10
CA LEU A 193 -6.96 1.27 14.31
C LEU A 193 -8.36 0.90 14.82
N THR A 194 -8.97 -0.13 14.25
CA THR A 194 -10.32 -0.58 14.67
C THR A 194 -10.29 -1.30 16.02
N ALA A 195 -9.22 -2.02 16.33
CA ALA A 195 -9.00 -2.67 17.62
C ALA A 195 -8.50 -1.70 18.71
N LYS A 196 -8.26 -0.42 18.39
CA LYS A 196 -7.70 0.61 19.30
C LYS A 196 -6.36 0.19 19.90
N LEU A 197 -5.53 -0.46 19.09
CA LEU A 197 -4.19 -0.93 19.43
C LEU A 197 -3.12 0.10 19.04
N GLY A 198 -3.40 1.39 19.22
CA GLY A 198 -2.41 2.45 19.05
C GLY A 198 -2.49 3.25 17.75
N THR A 199 -1.32 3.70 17.30
CA THR A 199 -1.13 4.69 16.23
C THR A 199 -1.17 4.01 14.86
N CYS A 200 -2.03 4.48 13.96
CA CYS A 200 -1.91 4.13 12.54
C CYS A 200 -0.87 5.03 11.87
N ASP A 201 0.20 4.46 11.30
CA ASP A 201 1.32 5.21 10.77
C ASP A 201 1.60 4.94 9.28
N LEU A 202 1.55 6.00 8.47
CA LEU A 202 1.86 5.92 7.05
C LEU A 202 3.31 5.52 6.79
N ASP A 203 4.25 5.87 7.68
CA ASP A 203 5.65 5.46 7.54
C ASP A 203 5.81 3.94 7.70
N ASP A 204 4.98 3.31 8.53
CA ASP A 204 4.98 1.85 8.72
C ASP A 204 4.42 1.16 7.47
N ILE A 205 3.35 1.71 6.88
CA ILE A 205 2.80 1.26 5.58
C ILE A 205 3.87 1.29 4.49
N ILE A 206 4.58 2.42 4.36
CA ILE A 206 5.64 2.59 3.36
C ILE A 206 6.78 1.62 3.62
N SER A 207 7.22 1.50 4.88
CA SER A 207 8.35 0.64 5.27
C SER A 207 8.07 -0.83 4.96
N ASN A 208 6.87 -1.30 5.30
CA ASN A 208 6.41 -2.66 5.00
C ASN A 208 6.32 -2.92 3.49
N ALA A 209 5.77 -1.98 2.71
CA ALA A 209 5.70 -2.07 1.26
C ALA A 209 7.10 -2.15 0.61
N LEU A 210 8.03 -1.32 1.08
CA LEU A 210 9.43 -1.36 0.65
C LEU A 210 10.11 -2.67 1.04
N GLY A 211 9.84 -3.20 2.24
CA GLY A 211 10.36 -4.49 2.69
C GLY A 211 9.97 -5.63 1.76
N ALA A 212 8.71 -5.70 1.37
CA ALA A 212 8.24 -6.69 0.40
C ALA A 212 8.86 -6.48 -1.00
N ALA A 213 9.03 -5.24 -1.46
CA ALA A 213 9.70 -4.94 -2.72
C ALA A 213 11.18 -5.40 -2.71
N VAL A 214 11.91 -5.09 -1.64
CA VAL A 214 13.29 -5.51 -1.42
C VAL A 214 13.39 -7.03 -1.33
N GLY A 215 12.45 -7.69 -0.67
CA GLY A 215 12.38 -9.16 -0.63
C GLY A 215 12.29 -9.80 -2.02
N VAL A 216 11.44 -9.26 -2.90
CA VAL A 216 11.36 -9.71 -4.30
C VAL A 216 12.69 -9.47 -5.03
N LEU A 217 13.28 -8.29 -4.86
CA LEU A 217 14.57 -7.95 -5.47
C LEU A 217 15.68 -8.90 -5.03
N LEU A 218 15.80 -9.17 -3.73
CA LEU A 218 16.78 -10.11 -3.18
C LEU A 218 16.57 -11.52 -3.71
N CYS A 219 15.32 -12.02 -3.74
CA CYS A 219 15.04 -13.32 -4.35
C CYS A 219 15.45 -13.37 -5.82
N ASN A 220 15.29 -12.27 -6.56
CA ASN A 220 15.68 -12.21 -7.96
C ASN A 220 17.20 -12.28 -8.15
N LEU A 221 17.94 -11.58 -7.31
CA LEU A 221 19.40 -11.55 -7.33
C LEU A 221 20.00 -12.90 -6.90
N LEU A 222 19.45 -13.52 -5.86
CA LEU A 222 19.97 -14.76 -5.28
C LEU A 222 19.51 -16.01 -6.03
N ILE A 223 18.31 -15.99 -6.64
CA ILE A 223 17.73 -17.13 -7.35
C ILE A 223 17.33 -16.69 -8.77
N PRO A 224 18.29 -16.55 -9.70
CA PRO A 224 18.00 -16.19 -11.07
C PRO A 224 17.13 -17.27 -11.73
N ARG A 225 16.04 -16.87 -12.41
CA ARG A 225 15.25 -17.82 -13.20
C ARG A 225 15.99 -18.12 -14.50
N ARG A 226 16.16 -19.41 -14.81
CA ARG A 226 16.69 -19.81 -16.12
C ARG A 226 15.79 -19.24 -17.23
N PRO A 227 16.36 -18.66 -18.30
CA PRO A 227 15.57 -18.20 -19.43
C PRO A 227 14.73 -19.34 -19.99
N ALA A 228 13.51 -19.02 -20.44
CA ALA A 228 12.70 -20.00 -21.17
C ALA A 228 13.54 -20.50 -22.35
N ARG A 229 13.75 -21.82 -22.46
CA ARG A 229 14.32 -22.39 -23.68
C ARG A 229 13.40 -21.95 -24.82
N ARG A 230 13.91 -21.08 -25.70
CA ARG A 230 13.27 -20.80 -26.99
C ARG A 230 13.46 -22.08 -27.80
N HIS A 231 12.39 -22.85 -27.97
CA HIS A 231 12.31 -23.91 -28.98
C HIS A 231 11.80 -23.28 -30.27
#